data_AF-C5F1N8-F1
#
_entry.id   AF-C5F1N8-F1
#
_cell.length_a   1.000
_cell.length_b   1.000
_cell.length_c   1.000
_cell.angle_alpha   90.00
_cell.angle_beta   90.00
_cell.angle_gamma   90.00
#
_symmetry.space_group_name_H-M   'P 1'
#
loop_
_entity.id
_entity.type
_entity.pdbx_description
1 polymer ?
#
loop_
_entity_poly.entity_id
_entity_poly.type
_entity_poly.pdbx_seq_one_letter_code
_entity_poly.pdbx_strand_id
1 'polypeptide(L)' 'MIFSKFWREVRRIYQRSDRFLHLLVGMPSYDKYLEHMHKNHPDKIPKSQKEFFKEAMESKYGAGRTKC' A
#
# COMPACT_ATOMS: atom_id res chain seq x y z
N MET A 1 21.27 25.76 4.86
CA MET A 1 20.06 25.20 5.53
C MET A 1 18.78 25.29 4.66
N ILE A 2 18.87 25.14 3.34
CA ILE A 2 17.71 25.20 2.43
C ILE A 2 17.38 23.81 1.87
N PHE A 3 18.41 22.99 1.63
CA PHE A 3 18.31 21.64 1.08
C PHE A 3 17.46 20.68 1.94
N SER A 4 17.60 20.73 3.27
CA SER A 4 16.86 19.82 4.17
C SER A 4 15.35 20.09 4.25
N LYS A 5 14.92 21.34 4.05
CA LYS A 5 13.49 21.69 3.98
C LYS A 5 12.86 21.16 2.69
N PHE A 6 13.58 21.24 1.58
CA PHE A 6 13.12 20.73 0.29
C PHE A 6 12.89 19.21 0.32
N TRP A 7 13.83 18.44 0.88
CA TRP A 7 13.69 16.97 1.04
C TRP A 7 12.49 16.57 1.92
N ARG A 8 12.16 17.39 2.92
CA ARG A 8 10.98 17.19 3.77
C ARG A 8 9.67 17.41 3.01
N GLU A 9 9.58 18.47 2.23
CA GLU A 9 8.37 18.78 1.46
C GLU A 9 8.16 17.80 0.30
N VAL A 10 9.24 17.37 -0.38
CA VAL A 10 9.18 16.31 -1.40
C VAL A 10 8.65 15.00 -0.81
N ARG A 11 9.10 14.60 0.39
CA ARG A 11 8.55 13.41 1.08
C ARG A 11 7.06 13.52 1.38
N ARG A 12 6.57 14.72 1.77
CA ARG A 12 5.14 14.94 2.04
C ARG A 12 4.29 14.83 0.78
N ILE A 13 4.79 15.37 -0.34
CA ILE A 13 4.11 15.27 -1.64
C ILE A 13 4.08 13.81 -2.10
N TYR A 14 5.18 13.07 -1.94
CA TYR A 14 5.27 11.65 -2.29
C TYR A 14 4.30 10.78 -1.47
N GLN A 15 4.20 11.00 -0.15
CA GLN A 15 3.23 10.29 0.69
C GLN A 15 1.77 10.55 0.28
N ARG A 16 1.48 11.75 -0.25
CA ARG A 16 0.12 12.12 -0.67
C ARG A 16 -0.22 11.61 -2.07
N SER A 17 0.77 11.51 -2.96
CA SER A 17 0.57 11.01 -4.33
C SER A 17 0.38 9.50 -4.40
N ASP A 18 0.92 8.73 -3.44
CA ASP A 18 0.75 7.28 -3.35
C ASP A 18 -0.72 6.87 -3.49
N ARG A 19 -1.65 7.54 -2.79
CA ARG A 19 -3.10 7.26 -2.86
C ARG A 19 -3.69 7.35 -4.28
N PHE A 20 -3.15 8.21 -5.14
CA PHE A 20 -3.63 8.41 -6.50
C PHE A 20 -2.88 7.53 -7.51
N LEU A 21 -1.57 7.37 -7.33
CA LEU A 21 -0.72 6.54 -8.19
C LEU A 21 -1.14 5.05 -8.12
N HIS A 22 -1.49 4.56 -6.94
CA HIS A 22 -2.00 3.19 -6.76
C HIS A 22 -3.32 2.94 -7.49
N LEU A 23 -4.20 3.95 -7.55
CA LEU A 23 -5.44 3.85 -8.33
C LEU A 23 -5.16 3.77 -9.85
N LEU A 24 -4.18 4.52 -10.34
CA LEU A 24 -3.79 4.52 -11.75
C LEU A 24 -3.12 3.20 -12.18
N VAL A 25 -2.29 2.62 -11.32
CA VAL A 25 -1.59 1.35 -11.58
C VAL A 25 -2.46 0.13 -11.24
N GLY A 26 -3.63 0.36 -10.60
CA GLY A 26 -4.52 -0.72 -10.16
C GLY A 26 -3.87 -1.61 -9.10
N MET A 27 -3.02 -1.01 -8.26
CA MET A 27 -2.33 -1.65 -7.14
C MET A 27 -2.92 -1.14 -5.83
N PRO A 28 -3.13 -1.98 -4.81
CA PRO A 28 -3.68 -1.52 -3.55
C PRO A 28 -2.60 -0.79 -2.70
N SER A 29 -2.96 0.37 -2.14
CA SER A 29 -2.07 1.15 -1.25
C SER A 29 -2.06 0.58 0.17
N TYR A 30 -0.86 0.36 0.71
CA TYR A 30 -0.65 -0.18 2.05
C TYR A 30 -1.17 0.75 3.16
N ASP A 31 -1.05 2.07 3.00
CA ASP A 31 -1.56 3.04 3.97
C ASP A 31 -3.08 2.96 4.10
N LYS A 32 -3.80 2.77 2.99
CA LYS A 32 -5.26 2.54 3.03
C LYS A 32 -5.62 1.24 3.74
N TYR A 33 -4.82 0.19 3.55
CA TYR A 33 -4.99 -1.07 4.28
C TYR A 33 -4.81 -0.88 5.78
N LEU A 34 -3.77 -0.14 6.22
CA LEU A 34 -3.56 0.17 7.63
C LEU A 34 -4.69 1.01 8.22
N GLU A 35 -5.16 2.04 7.51
CA GLU A 35 -6.33 2.83 7.93
C GLU A 35 -7.57 1.94 8.07
N HIS A 36 -7.80 1.02 7.15
CA HIS A 36 -8.91 0.07 7.21
C HIS A 36 -8.79 -0.88 8.41
N MET A 37 -7.59 -1.44 8.65
CA MET A 37 -7.33 -2.32 9.79
C MET A 37 -7.54 -1.60 11.12
N HIS A 38 -7.03 -0.37 11.27
CA HIS A 38 -7.24 0.39 12.51
C HIS A 38 -8.71 0.74 12.76
N LYS A 39 -9.49 1.01 11.69
CA LYS A 39 -10.91 1.37 11.82
C LYS A 39 -11.83 0.17 12.05
N ASN A 40 -11.57 -0.97 11.40
CA ASN A 40 -12.50 -2.10 11.39
C ASN A 40 -12.01 -3.30 12.20
N HIS A 41 -10.71 -3.40 12.44
CA HIS A 41 -10.07 -4.53 13.11
C HIS A 41 -8.98 -4.06 14.10
N PRO A 42 -9.33 -3.25 15.11
CA PRO A 42 -8.35 -2.71 16.06
C PRO A 42 -7.63 -3.81 16.85
N ASP A 43 -8.26 -4.97 17.03
CA ASP A 43 -7.71 -6.11 17.78
C ASP A 43 -6.77 -7.01 16.95
N LYS A 44 -6.63 -6.74 15.65
CA LYS A 44 -5.80 -7.55 14.75
C LYS A 44 -4.53 -6.81 14.37
N ILE A 45 -3.39 -7.49 14.46
CA ILE A 45 -2.11 -6.99 13.98
C ILE A 45 -2.16 -6.94 12.44
N PRO A 46 -1.95 -5.77 11.82
CA PRO A 46 -1.90 -5.65 10.36
C PRO A 46 -0.75 -6.48 9.78
N LYS A 47 -0.96 -7.04 8.59
CA LYS A 47 0.08 -7.74 7.83
C LYS A 47 1.22 -6.79 7.49
N SER A 48 2.43 -7.31 7.35
CA SER A 48 3.55 -6.51 6.86
C SER A 48 3.32 -6.07 5.41
N GLN A 49 3.97 -4.99 4.99
CA GLN A 49 3.86 -4.47 3.62
C GLN A 49 4.16 -5.55 2.57
N LYS A 50 5.18 -6.38 2.80
CA LYS A 50 5.57 -7.46 1.88
C LYS A 50 4.49 -8.54 1.78
N GLU A 51 3.90 -8.94 2.91
CA GLU A 51 2.83 -9.95 2.93
C GLU A 51 1.58 -9.44 2.24
N PHE A 52 1.19 -8.20 2.50
CA PHE A 52 0.07 -7.55 1.82
C PHE A 52 0.23 -7.54 0.30
N PHE A 53 1.41 -7.15 -0.20
CA PHE A 53 1.67 -7.17 -1.64
C PHE A 53 1.75 -8.59 -2.21
N LYS A 54 2.35 -9.54 -1.50
CA LYS A 54 2.42 -10.93 -1.93
C LYS A 54 1.02 -11.52 -2.13
N GLU A 55 0.13 -11.30 -1.17
CA GLU A 55 -1.26 -11.77 -1.22
C GLU A 55 -2.08 -11.04 -2.29
N ALA A 56 -1.87 -9.73 -2.47
CA ALA A 56 -2.50 -8.99 -3.56
C ALA A 56 -2.06 -9.52 -4.94
N MET A 57 -0.78 -9.85 -5.10
CA MET A 57 -0.24 -10.46 -6.31
C MET A 57 -0.77 -11.89 -6.50
N GLU A 58 -0.85 -12.69 -5.45
CA GLU A 58 -1.40 -14.05 -5.50
C GLU A 58 -2.91 -14.05 -5.79
N SER A 59 -3.67 -13.09 -5.25
CA SER A 59 -5.08 -12.94 -5.59
C SER A 59 -5.29 -12.55 -7.06
N LYS A 60 -4.43 -11.66 -7.59
CA LYS A 60 -4.56 -11.16 -8.97
C LYS A 60 -3.99 -12.11 -10.03
N TYR A 61 -2.90 -12.81 -9.71
CA TYR A 61 -2.14 -13.65 -10.66
C TYR A 61 -2.03 -15.12 -10.25
N GLY A 62 -2.32 -15.47 -9.00
CA GLY A 62 -2.27 -16.84 -8.47
C GLY A 62 -3.49 -17.70 -8.84
N ALA A 63 -4.52 -17.12 -9.44
CA ALA A 63 -5.65 -17.84 -10.06
C ALA A 63 -5.25 -18.62 -11.35
N GLY A 64 -3.96 -18.95 -11.52
CA GLY A 64 -3.42 -19.80 -12.59
C GLY A 64 -3.23 -21.27 -12.20
N ARG A 65 -3.76 -21.72 -11.06
CA ARG A 65 -3.69 -23.13 -10.62
C ARG A 65 -5.05 -23.82 -10.58
N THR A 66 -5.92 -23.55 -11.55
CA THR A 66 -6.83 -24.57 -12.06
C THR A 66 -6.22 -25.12 -13.34
N LYS A 67 -5.12 -25.87 -13.20
CA LYS A 67 -4.81 -26.87 -14.23
C LYS A 67 -5.80 -27.99 -13.97
N CYS A 68 -6.83 -28.06 -14.81
CA CYS A 68 -7.66 -29.25 -14.98
C CYS A 68 -6.79 -30.46 -15.29
#